data_AF-A0A2D8CRT3-F1
#
_entry.id   AF-A0A2D8CRT3-F1
#
_cell.length_a   1.000
_cell.length_b   1.000
_cell.length_c   1.000
_cell.angle_alpha   90.00
_cell.angle_beta   90.00
_cell.angle_gamma   90.00
#
_symmetry.space_group_name_H-M   'P 1'
#
loop_
_entity.id
_entity.type
_entity.pdbx_description
1 polymer ?
#
loop_
_entity_poly.entity_id
_entity_poly.type
_entity_poly.pdbx_seq_one_letter_code
_entity_poly.pdbx_strand_id
1 'polypeptide(L)'
;EQGNIHAAMLLIWDNQAAYYLIGGADNRFRNSEAMSLLMWKSIKLASDKVDIFDFEGTMVESVERFFRGFGGVQTPYYQLVKATPKWLRSIFKLRLDIG
;
A
#
# COMPACT_ATOMS: atom_id res chain seq x y z
N GLU A 1 -28.77 -8.51 7.03
CA GLU A 1 -27.73 -7.82 6.22
C GLU A 1 -28.32 -7.51 4.83
N GLN A 2 -28.06 -6.32 4.28
CA GLN A 2 -28.69 -5.85 3.03
C GLN A 2 -27.93 -6.25 1.75
N GLY A 3 -26.88 -7.07 1.85
CA GLY A 3 -26.09 -7.50 0.70
C GLY A 3 -25.22 -6.40 0.05
N ASN A 4 -25.00 -5.28 0.74
CA ASN A 4 -24.21 -4.17 0.23
C ASN A 4 -22.71 -4.51 0.22
N ILE A 5 -21.98 -4.04 -0.79
CA ILE A 5 -20.52 -4.12 -0.84
C ILE A 5 -19.94 -2.90 -0.10
N HIS A 6 -19.26 -3.13 1.01
CA HIS A 6 -18.70 -2.06 1.84
C HIS A 6 -17.24 -1.74 1.48
N ALA A 7 -16.47 -2.75 1.08
CA ALA A 7 -15.08 -2.62 0.67
C ALA A 7 -14.70 -3.75 -0.28
N ALA A 8 -13.69 -3.51 -1.11
CA ALA A 8 -13.09 -4.50 -1.99
C ALA A 8 -11.59 -4.24 -2.11
N MET A 9 -10.82 -5.30 -2.38
CA MET A 9 -9.42 -5.19 -2.73
C MET A 9 -9.01 -6.25 -3.75
N LEU A 10 -7.96 -5.92 -4.52
CA LEU A 10 -7.25 -6.84 -5.39
C LEU A 10 -5.97 -7.28 -4.67
N LEU A 11 -5.94 -8.55 -4.30
CA LEU A 11 -4.79 -9.24 -3.76
C LEU A 11 -4.23 -10.16 -4.85
N ILE A 12 -2.94 -10.05 -5.13
CA ILE A 12 -2.20 -11.00 -5.97
C ILE A 12 -1.06 -11.60 -5.16
N TRP A 13 -0.50 -12.72 -5.60
CA TRP A 13 0.69 -13.29 -4.98
C TRP A 13 1.49 -14.09 -5.98
N ASP A 14 2.78 -14.23 -5.69
CA ASP A 14 3.68 -15.16 -6.36
C ASP A 14 4.25 -16.16 -5.33
N ASN A 15 5.40 -16.77 -5.63
CA ASN A 15 6.05 -17.72 -4.72
C ASN A 15 6.81 -17.05 -3.56
N GLN A 16 6.92 -15.72 -3.54
CA GLN A 16 7.68 -14.96 -2.54
C GLN A 16 6.76 -14.16 -1.63
N ALA A 17 5.79 -13.45 -2.20
CA ALA A 17 4.98 -12.48 -1.46
C ALA A 17 3.55 -12.36 -2.02
N ALA A 18 2.68 -11.81 -1.18
CA ALA A 18 1.34 -11.37 -1.53
C ALA A 18 1.29 -9.85 -1.50
N TYR A 19 0.63 -9.25 -2.50
CA TYR A 19 0.67 -7.82 -2.76
C TYR A 19 -0.73 -7.23 -2.73
N TYR A 20 -0.92 -6.24 -1.86
CA TYR A 20 -2.11 -5.40 -1.83
C TYR A 20 -2.02 -4.33 -2.94
N LEU A 21 -2.48 -4.66 -4.15
CA LEU A 21 -2.36 -3.75 -5.31
C LEU A 21 -3.36 -2.60 -5.30
N ILE A 22 -4.63 -2.91 -5.01
CA ILE A 22 -5.73 -1.94 -5.08
C ILE A 22 -6.71 -2.26 -3.96
N GLY A 23 -7.20 -1.24 -3.27
CA GLY A 23 -8.36 -1.41 -2.40
C GLY A 23 -9.09 -0.10 -2.15
N GLY A 24 -10.34 -0.25 -1.74
CA GLY A 24 -11.22 0.88 -1.50
C GLY A 24 -12.45 0.48 -0.72
N ALA A 25 -13.04 1.47 -0.05
CA ALA A 25 -14.29 1.35 0.67
C ALA A 25 -15.33 2.28 0.06
N ASP A 26 -16.59 1.86 0.08
CA ASP A 26 -17.72 2.71 -0.30
C ASP A 26 -17.86 3.84 0.74
N ASN A 27 -17.90 5.08 0.24
CA ASN A 27 -18.00 6.27 1.08
C ASN A 27 -19.23 6.25 2.02
N ARG A 28 -20.34 5.62 1.61
CA ARG A 28 -21.57 5.50 2.41
C ARG A 28 -21.40 4.59 3.63
N PHE A 29 -20.40 3.72 3.60
CA PHE A 29 -20.18 2.69 4.61
C PHE A 29 -18.80 2.78 5.28
N ARG A 30 -18.12 3.93 5.24
CA ARG A 30 -16.77 4.10 5.81
C ARG A 30 -16.66 3.73 7.29
N ASN A 31 -17.72 3.97 8.07
CA ASN A 31 -17.75 3.68 9.51
C ASN A 31 -18.02 2.20 9.83
N SER A 32 -18.10 1.32 8.82
CA SER A 32 -18.34 -0.11 9.03
C SER A 32 -17.07 -0.90 9.35
N GLU A 33 -15.89 -0.27 9.32
CA GLU A 33 -14.59 -0.93 9.52
C GLU A 33 -14.32 -2.08 8.52
N ALA A 34 -15.07 -2.11 7.41
CA ALA A 34 -14.98 -3.18 6.42
C ALA A 34 -13.57 -3.29 5.80
N MET A 35 -12.88 -2.17 5.59
CA MET A 35 -11.52 -2.19 5.05
C MET A 35 -10.52 -2.80 6.05
N SER A 36 -10.65 -2.48 7.33
CA SER A 36 -9.83 -3.04 8.42
C SER A 36 -10.02 -4.57 8.50
N LEU A 37 -11.28 -5.02 8.46
CA LEU A 37 -11.62 -6.45 8.45
C LEU A 37 -11.10 -7.15 7.18
N LEU A 38 -11.28 -6.53 6.02
CA LEU A 38 -10.84 -7.06 4.74
C LEU A 38 -9.31 -7.22 4.71
N MET A 39 -8.56 -6.22 5.19
CA MET A 39 -7.10 -6.28 5.28
C MET A 39 -6.65 -7.45 6.17
N TRP A 40 -7.21 -7.57 7.37
CA TRP A 40 -6.91 -8.68 8.28
C TRP A 40 -7.20 -10.06 7.66
N LYS A 41 -8.34 -10.19 6.97
CA LYS A 41 -8.70 -11.43 6.28
C LYS A 41 -7.74 -11.74 5.14
N SER A 42 -7.29 -10.74 4.40
CA SER A 42 -6.31 -10.89 3.32
C SER A 42 -4.96 -11.33 3.84
N ILE A 43 -4.48 -10.78 4.95
CA ILE A 43 -3.23 -11.19 5.60
C ILE A 43 -3.32 -12.67 6.02
N LYS A 44 -4.43 -13.08 6.66
CA LYS A 44 -4.66 -14.49 7.00
C LYS A 44 -4.74 -15.40 5.78
N LEU A 45 -5.38 -14.95 4.71
CA LEU A 45 -5.49 -15.74 3.49
C LEU A 45 -4.12 -15.93 2.82
N ALA A 46 -3.30 -14.88 2.83
CA ALA A 46 -1.95 -14.90 2.29
C ALA A 46 -0.97 -15.74 3.13
N SER A 47 -1.14 -15.82 4.45
CA SER A 47 -0.25 -16.60 5.32
C SER A 47 -0.26 -18.11 5.02
N ASP A 48 -1.31 -18.61 4.34
CA ASP A 48 -1.36 -19.99 3.87
C ASP A 48 -0.59 -20.21 2.55
N LYS A 49 -0.05 -19.14 1.95
CA LYS A 49 0.56 -19.13 0.61
C LYS A 49 2.01 -18.66 0.61
N VAL A 50 2.32 -17.62 1.39
CA VAL A 50 3.60 -16.91 1.37
C VAL A 50 3.91 -16.38 2.77
N ASP A 51 5.20 -16.17 3.02
CA ASP A 51 5.68 -15.63 4.30
C ASP A 51 5.70 -14.09 4.35
N ILE A 52 5.53 -13.43 3.19
CA ILE A 52 5.61 -11.98 3.06
C ILE A 52 4.27 -11.42 2.58
N PHE A 53 3.75 -10.45 3.33
CA PHE A 53 2.62 -9.63 2.92
C PHE A 53 3.12 -8.20 2.64
N ASP A 54 3.13 -7.81 1.39
CA ASP A 54 3.54 -6.49 0.92
C ASP A 54 2.31 -5.58 0.76
N PHE A 55 2.37 -4.44 1.44
CA PHE A 55 1.34 -3.41 1.39
C PHE A 55 1.55 -2.41 0.23
N GLU A 56 2.59 -2.59 -0.59
CA GLU A 56 3.06 -1.72 -1.69
C GLU A 56 3.54 -0.32 -1.24
N GLY A 57 3.49 -0.04 0.06
CA GLY A 57 3.92 1.21 0.64
C GLY A 57 3.07 2.42 0.22
N THR A 58 3.35 3.58 0.81
CA THR A 58 2.67 4.83 0.48
C THR A 58 3.45 6.02 1.05
N MET A 59 3.42 7.15 0.34
CA MET A 59 3.90 8.44 0.88
C MET A 59 2.80 9.19 1.64
N VAL A 60 1.58 8.65 1.72
CA VAL A 60 0.46 9.26 2.45
C VAL A 60 0.46 8.79 3.90
N GLU A 61 0.82 9.67 4.83
CA GLU A 61 1.01 9.32 6.27
C GLU A 61 -0.21 8.61 6.89
N SER A 62 -1.43 9.04 6.55
CA SER A 62 -2.64 8.42 7.09
C SER A 62 -2.85 6.98 6.63
N VAL A 63 -2.42 6.66 5.40
CA VAL A 63 -2.50 5.31 4.83
C VAL A 63 -1.37 4.44 5.40
N GLU A 64 -0.17 5.00 5.56
CA GLU A 64 0.94 4.31 6.21
C GLU A 64 0.58 3.91 7.65
N ARG A 65 -0.07 4.80 8.41
CA ARG A 65 -0.49 4.52 9.79
C ARG A 65 -1.47 3.35 9.85
N PHE A 66 -2.35 3.23 8.86
CA PHE A 66 -3.25 2.10 8.73
C PHE A 66 -2.47 0.79 8.55
N PHE A 67 -1.52 0.73 7.61
CA PHE A 67 -0.70 -0.48 7.36
C PHE A 67 0.14 -0.87 8.58
N ARG A 68 0.73 0.11 9.27
CA ARG A 68 1.52 -0.13 10.49
C ARG A 68 0.69 -0.81 11.59
N GLY A 69 -0.61 -0.52 11.66
CA GLY A 69 -1.54 -1.18 12.59
C GLY A 69 -1.65 -2.69 12.41
N PHE A 70 -1.28 -3.22 11.23
CA PHE A 70 -1.26 -4.65 10.92
C PHE A 70 0.14 -5.28 11.01
N GLY A 71 1.13 -4.55 11.55
CA GLY A 71 2.52 -5.03 11.65
C GLY A 71 3.40 -4.67 10.45
N GLY A 72 2.95 -3.77 9.57
CA GLY A 72 3.76 -3.27 8.46
C GLY A 72 5.07 -2.63 8.95
N VAL A 73 6.19 -3.05 8.35
CA VAL A 73 7.52 -2.50 8.59
C VAL A 73 7.87 -1.54 7.47
N GLN A 74 8.28 -0.32 7.81
CA GLN A 74 8.67 0.69 6.83
C GLN A 74 9.92 0.23 6.07
N THR A 75 9.80 0.14 4.74
CA THR A 75 10.91 -0.21 3.84
C THR A 75 11.20 0.98 2.91
N PRO A 76 12.45 1.43 2.78
CA PRO A 76 12.79 2.57 1.93
C PRO A 76 12.52 2.29 0.44
N TYR A 77 11.88 3.24 -0.25
CA TYR A 77 11.81 3.26 -1.71
C TYR A 77 12.90 4.17 -2.28
N TYR A 78 13.62 3.67 -3.28
CA TYR A 78 14.66 4.43 -3.97
C TYR A 78 14.17 4.90 -5.33
N GLN A 79 14.32 6.20 -5.61
CA GLN A 79 14.07 6.75 -6.94
C GLN A 79 15.39 6.99 -7.66
N LEU A 80 15.60 6.30 -8.79
CA LEU A 80 16.76 6.49 -9.65
C LEU A 80 16.41 7.45 -10.78
N VAL A 81 17.13 8.57 -10.87
CA VAL A 81 16.95 9.57 -11.95
C VAL A 81 18.24 9.78 -12.74
N LYS A 82 18.12 9.90 -14.06
CA LYS A 82 19.23 10.28 -14.94
C LYS A 82 19.15 11.76 -15.28
N ALA A 83 20.13 12.54 -14.82
CA ALA A 83 20.24 13.96 -15.12
C ALA A 83 21.27 14.22 -16.23
N THR A 84 20.77 14.45 -17.45
CA THR A 84 21.57 14.85 -18.62
C THR A 84 20.88 16.02 -19.33
N PRO A 85 21.58 17.14 -19.60
CA PRO A 85 22.98 17.48 -19.26
C PRO A 85 23.25 17.69 -17.76
N LYS A 86 24.53 17.63 -17.34
CA LYS A 86 24.95 17.60 -15.91
C LYS A 86 24.44 18.78 -15.07
N TRP A 87 24.19 19.94 -15.68
CA TRP A 87 23.70 21.13 -14.95
C TRP A 87 22.27 20.98 -14.42
N LEU A 88 21.45 20.08 -15.00
CA LEU A 88 20.11 19.77 -14.49
C LEU A 88 20.13 19.01 -13.15
N ARG A 89 21.28 18.48 -12.70
CA ARG A 89 21.40 17.71 -11.44
C ARG A 89 20.85 18.47 -10.23
N SER A 90 21.13 19.77 -10.13
CA SER A 90 20.67 20.60 -9.02
C SER A 90 19.14 20.80 -9.03
N ILE A 91 18.54 20.92 -10.21
CA ILE A 91 17.08 21.05 -10.39
C ILE A 91 16.39 19.73 -10.02
N PHE A 92 16.94 18.59 -10.45
CA PHE A 92 16.40 17.29 -10.08
C PHE A 92 16.50 17.01 -8.58
N LYS A 93 17.58 17.42 -7.91
CA LYS A 93 17.69 17.33 -6.44
C LYS A 93 16.56 18.09 -5.75
N LEU A 94 16.37 19.37 -6.09
CA LEU A 94 15.29 20.19 -5.55
C LEU A 94 13.90 19.57 -5.77
N ARG A 95 13.64 19.00 -6.96
CA ARG A 95 12.35 18.34 -7.23
C ARG A 95 12.14 17.08 -6.38
N LEU A 96 13.19 16.31 -6.12
CA LEU A 96 13.12 15.07 -5.33
C LEU A 96 12.96 15.33 -3.83
N ASP A 97 13.47 16.46 -3.33
CA ASP A 97 13.36 16.83 -1.92
C ASP A 97 11.97 17.42 -1.54
N ILE A 98 11.14 17.77 -2.54
CA ILE A 98 9.83 18.41 -2.36
C ILE A 98 8.65 17.43 -2.61
N GLY A 99 8.95 16.20 -3.08
CA GLY A 99 7.95 15.15 -3.31
C GLY A 99 7.91 14.14 -2.18
#